data_AF-A0A1Q2HR82-F1
#
_entry.id   AF-A0A1Q2HR82-F1
#
_cell.length_a   1.000
_cell.length_b   1.000
_cell.length_c   1.000
_cell.angle_alpha   90.00
_cell.angle_beta   90.00
_cell.angle_gamma   90.00
#
_symmetry.space_group_name_H-M   'P 1'
#
loop_
_entity.id
_entity.type
_entity.pdbx_description
1 polymer ?
#
loop_
_entity_poly.entity_id
_entity_poly.type
_entity_poly.pdbx_seq_one_letter_code
_entity_poly.pdbx_strand_id
1 'polypeptide(L)'
;MGGGATLTVDNVIIGAGDNTAGSNLTLTGSGTKLETINDSWLKIGNTASASAEVLNGASVELDSSMGVGESASSSLLIDNSSVTSSGMLHFNQYDSSEQQRTSTVNIENGGNLDHGGRIRTHEDLGVLNITDGNVDAGYIETFAGASLEINIGAQGSLTLQTLSDPFEAEIGGDGTTVINVWDGSEYVDYTTLTEGEDYYITEERHDKTLSLVPEPMSFSLLAIGGMLIRRRRA
;
A
#
# COMPACT_ATOMS: atom_id res chain seq x y z
N MET A 1 25.32 -8.84 16.89
CA MET A 1 24.26 -9.31 15.98
C MET A 1 23.09 -9.68 16.86
N GLY A 2 22.06 -8.83 16.92
CA GLY A 2 20.84 -9.18 17.65
C GLY A 2 20.15 -10.28 16.86
N GLY A 3 19.93 -11.44 17.47
CA GLY A 3 19.14 -12.50 16.83
C GLY A 3 17.68 -12.08 16.85
N GLY A 4 17.09 -11.89 15.68
CA GLY A 4 15.64 -11.79 15.56
C GLY A 4 14.95 -13.11 15.91
N ALA A 5 13.63 -13.06 16.08
CA ALA A 5 12.81 -14.22 16.37
C ALA A 5 11.65 -14.32 15.38
N THR A 6 11.27 -15.55 15.05
CA THR A 6 10.09 -15.83 14.22
C THR A 6 8.95 -16.32 15.10
N LEU A 7 7.78 -15.68 14.96
CA LEU A 7 6.52 -16.16 15.50
C LEU A 7 5.63 -16.58 14.32
N THR A 8 5.30 -17.87 14.26
CA THR A 8 4.33 -18.41 13.30
C THR A 8 3.02 -18.68 14.03
N VAL A 9 1.92 -18.17 13.50
CA VAL A 9 0.57 -18.32 14.04
C VAL A 9 -0.41 -18.61 12.93
N ASP A 10 -1.61 -19.10 13.26
CA ASP A 10 -2.70 -19.11 12.29
C ASP A 10 -3.15 -17.66 12.08
N ASN A 11 -4.04 -17.12 12.93
CA ASN A 11 -4.59 -15.78 12.74
C ASN A 11 -4.07 -14.78 13.77
N VAL A 12 -3.96 -13.52 13.35
CA VAL A 12 -3.69 -12.39 14.24
C VAL A 12 -4.88 -11.45 14.19
N ILE A 13 -5.52 -11.25 15.35
CA ILE A 13 -6.69 -10.38 15.49
C ILE A 13 -6.40 -9.38 16.60
N ILE A 14 -6.40 -8.10 16.24
CA ILE A 14 -6.15 -6.97 17.14
C ILE A 14 -7.43 -6.15 17.22
N GLY A 15 -7.83 -5.76 18.43
CA GLY A 15 -9.09 -5.05 18.64
C GLY A 15 -10.31 -5.97 18.62
N ALA A 16 -10.19 -7.17 19.19
CA ALA A 16 -11.32 -8.09 19.39
C ALA A 16 -11.96 -7.91 20.78
N GLY A 17 -13.30 -7.96 20.82
CA GLY A 17 -14.11 -7.85 22.03
C GLY A 17 -14.68 -6.45 22.28
N ASP A 18 -15.36 -6.30 23.42
CA ASP A 18 -16.09 -5.09 23.82
C ASP A 18 -15.18 -3.96 24.36
N ASN A 19 -13.87 -4.18 24.33
CA ASN A 19 -12.92 -3.29 24.99
C ASN A 19 -12.62 -2.10 24.07
N THR A 20 -13.16 -0.94 24.42
CA THR A 20 -13.01 0.33 23.70
C THR A 20 -11.62 0.96 23.84
N ALA A 21 -10.69 0.32 24.56
CA ALA A 21 -9.32 0.78 24.72
C ALA A 21 -8.42 0.14 23.67
N GLY A 22 -7.76 1.00 22.88
CA GLY A 22 -6.93 0.66 21.73
C GLY A 22 -6.03 -0.55 21.97
N SER A 23 -6.28 -1.62 21.22
CA SER A 23 -5.43 -2.80 21.20
C SER A 23 -4.28 -2.56 20.23
N ASN A 24 -3.04 -2.78 20.67
CA ASN A 24 -1.87 -2.46 19.88
C ASN A 24 -0.99 -3.70 19.70
N LEU A 25 -0.45 -3.87 18.49
CA LEU A 25 0.64 -4.80 18.20
C LEU A 25 1.85 -4.01 17.70
N THR A 26 3.01 -4.18 18.32
CA THR A 26 4.27 -3.62 17.82
C THR A 26 5.24 -4.76 17.53
N LEU A 27 5.66 -4.89 16.28
CA LEU A 27 6.74 -5.77 15.84
C LEU A 27 7.98 -4.94 15.55
N THR A 28 9.10 -5.24 16.21
CA THR A 28 10.31 -4.43 16.02
C THR A 28 11.60 -5.24 16.06
N GLY A 29 12.61 -4.71 15.38
CA GLY A 29 13.98 -5.20 15.39
C GLY A 29 14.29 -6.08 14.18
N SER A 30 15.47 -5.86 13.61
CA SER A 30 15.93 -6.56 12.42
C SER A 30 15.95 -8.08 12.63
N GLY A 31 15.35 -8.80 11.68
CA GLY A 31 15.23 -10.26 11.71
C GLY A 31 14.08 -10.79 12.57
N THR A 32 13.31 -9.91 13.23
CA THR A 32 12.04 -10.30 13.85
C THR A 32 10.99 -10.49 12.77
N LYS A 33 10.33 -11.66 12.75
CA LYS A 33 9.33 -12.02 11.76
C LYS A 33 8.03 -12.49 12.43
N LEU A 34 6.90 -11.98 11.95
CA LEU A 34 5.58 -12.53 12.20
C LEU A 34 5.09 -13.22 10.92
N GLU A 35 4.63 -14.45 11.03
CA GLU A 35 4.17 -15.25 9.90
C GLU A 35 2.79 -15.81 10.19
N THR A 36 1.86 -15.66 9.23
CA THR A 36 0.60 -16.41 9.25
C THR A 36 0.68 -17.62 8.32
N ILE A 37 -0.05 -18.68 8.64
CA ILE A 37 -0.13 -19.91 7.84
C ILE A 37 -1.58 -20.34 7.62
N ASN A 38 -1.82 -21.24 6.66
CA ASN A 38 -3.13 -21.87 6.40
C ASN A 38 -4.23 -20.86 6.01
N ASP A 39 -3.97 -20.02 5.02
CA ASP A 39 -4.86 -18.97 4.51
C ASP A 39 -5.32 -17.97 5.58
N SER A 40 -4.50 -17.78 6.63
CA SER A 40 -4.89 -16.97 7.78
C SER A 40 -4.60 -15.48 7.62
N TRP A 41 -5.38 -14.68 8.34
CA TRP A 41 -5.47 -13.23 8.17
C TRP A 41 -4.78 -12.48 9.30
N LEU A 42 -4.31 -11.27 8.97
CA LEU A 42 -4.05 -10.21 9.94
C LEU A 42 -5.23 -9.23 9.94
N LYS A 43 -5.92 -9.12 11.07
CA LYS A 43 -7.06 -8.22 11.27
C LYS A 43 -6.73 -7.18 12.32
N ILE A 44 -6.73 -5.92 11.93
CA ILE A 44 -6.56 -4.77 12.82
C ILE A 44 -7.92 -4.09 12.90
N GLY A 45 -8.47 -3.92 14.10
CA GLY A 45 -9.73 -3.21 14.27
C GLY A 45 -10.96 -4.07 14.10
N ASN A 46 -10.94 -5.30 14.64
CA ASN A 46 -12.02 -6.26 14.42
C ASN A 46 -13.38 -5.74 14.92
N THR A 47 -13.51 -5.52 16.23
CA THR A 47 -14.75 -4.97 16.85
C THR A 47 -14.49 -3.72 17.69
N ALA A 48 -13.22 -3.38 17.93
CA ALA A 48 -12.78 -2.19 18.63
C ALA A 48 -11.53 -1.62 17.95
N SER A 49 -11.31 -0.31 18.06
CA SER A 49 -10.17 0.36 17.45
C SER A 49 -8.85 -0.27 17.87
N ALA A 50 -7.92 -0.34 16.92
CA ALA A 50 -6.62 -0.96 17.13
C ALA A 50 -5.54 -0.30 16.28
N SER A 51 -4.29 -0.51 16.68
CA SER A 51 -3.14 -0.19 15.85
C SER A 51 -2.17 -1.35 15.73
N ALA A 52 -1.45 -1.39 14.62
CA ALA A 52 -0.27 -2.22 14.45
C ALA A 52 0.91 -1.41 13.93
N GLU A 53 2.11 -1.77 14.36
CA GLU A 53 3.36 -1.11 13.97
C GLU A 53 4.38 -2.19 13.60
N VAL A 54 5.01 -2.07 12.43
CA VAL A 54 6.11 -2.91 11.98
C VAL A 54 7.33 -2.01 11.77
N LEU A 55 8.33 -2.15 12.63
CA LEU A 55 9.38 -1.15 12.81
C LEU A 55 10.79 -1.76 12.72
N ASN A 56 11.76 -0.96 12.27
CA ASN A 56 13.19 -1.23 12.43
C ASN A 56 13.68 -2.57 11.84
N GLY A 57 13.29 -2.86 10.60
CA GLY A 57 13.71 -4.03 9.84
C GLY A 57 13.00 -5.33 10.23
N ALA A 58 11.88 -5.22 10.94
CA ALA A 58 11.00 -6.35 11.18
C ALA A 58 10.20 -6.69 9.91
N SER A 59 9.67 -7.92 9.83
CA SER A 59 8.84 -8.34 8.72
C SER A 59 7.55 -9.04 9.15
N VAL A 60 6.49 -8.82 8.39
CA VAL A 60 5.25 -9.60 8.46
C VAL A 60 5.06 -10.30 7.12
N GLU A 61 4.82 -11.60 7.14
CA GLU A 61 4.48 -12.40 5.96
C GLU A 61 3.13 -13.07 6.19
N LEU A 62 2.16 -12.76 5.32
CA LEU A 62 0.80 -13.28 5.42
C LEU A 62 0.51 -14.25 4.28
N ASP A 63 0.01 -15.43 4.64
CA ASP A 63 -0.40 -16.44 3.67
C ASP A 63 -1.66 -16.01 2.88
N SER A 64 -2.45 -15.08 3.42
CA SER A 64 -3.68 -14.56 2.80
C SER A 64 -3.78 -13.03 2.87
N SER A 65 -4.91 -12.50 3.34
CA SER A 65 -5.27 -11.07 3.31
C SER A 65 -5.04 -10.37 4.64
N MET A 66 -5.01 -9.04 4.57
CA MET A 66 -4.95 -8.14 5.71
C MET A 66 -6.16 -7.21 5.73
N GLY A 67 -6.68 -6.93 6.92
CA GLY A 67 -7.72 -5.93 7.15
C GLY A 67 -7.26 -4.84 8.11
N VAL A 68 -7.43 -3.58 7.72
CA VAL A 68 -7.22 -2.39 8.53
C VAL A 68 -8.57 -1.71 8.76
N GLY A 69 -9.01 -1.83 10.01
CA GLY A 69 -10.31 -1.40 10.49
C GLY A 69 -11.44 -2.25 9.95
N GLU A 70 -11.53 -3.53 10.31
CA GLU A 70 -12.66 -4.38 9.88
C GLU A 70 -14.02 -3.76 10.27
N SER A 71 -14.24 -3.47 11.57
CA SER A 71 -15.47 -2.81 12.08
C SER A 71 -15.22 -1.66 13.05
N ALA A 72 -13.97 -1.24 13.31
CA ALA A 72 -13.64 0.01 14.02
C ALA A 72 -12.47 0.77 13.38
N SER A 73 -12.40 2.09 13.54
CA SER A 73 -11.29 2.92 13.03
C SER A 73 -9.94 2.39 13.54
N SER A 74 -8.96 2.21 12.65
CA SER A 74 -7.69 1.55 12.99
C SER A 74 -6.51 2.01 12.15
N SER A 75 -5.29 1.70 12.60
CA SER A 75 -4.08 2.09 11.87
C SER A 75 -3.03 0.98 11.76
N LEU A 76 -2.26 1.04 10.68
CA LEU A 76 -1.04 0.27 10.47
C LEU A 76 0.08 1.23 10.10
N LEU A 77 1.23 1.10 10.76
CA LEU A 77 2.48 1.77 10.39
C LEU A 77 3.51 0.74 9.94
N ILE A 78 4.12 0.97 8.79
CA ILE A 78 5.26 0.21 8.26
C ILE A 78 6.43 1.18 8.11
N ASP A 79 7.38 1.09 9.04
CA ASP A 79 8.51 2.02 9.14
C ASP A 79 9.83 1.24 9.02
N ASN A 80 10.57 1.49 7.93
CA ASN A 80 11.83 0.80 7.62
C ASN A 80 11.70 -0.73 7.78
N SER A 81 10.60 -1.30 7.28
CA SER A 81 10.17 -2.67 7.53
C SER A 81 9.38 -3.22 6.34
N SER A 82 9.07 -4.51 6.33
CA SER A 82 8.29 -5.12 5.25
C SER A 82 7.03 -5.81 5.72
N VAL A 83 5.96 -5.66 4.97
CA VAL A 83 4.74 -6.47 5.09
C VAL A 83 4.44 -7.06 3.71
N THR A 84 4.38 -8.38 3.62
CA THR A 84 4.05 -9.09 2.39
C THR A 84 2.80 -9.95 2.59
N SER A 85 1.95 -10.00 1.58
CA SER A 85 0.70 -10.74 1.62
C SER A 85 0.30 -11.20 0.22
N SER A 86 -0.20 -12.44 0.10
CA SER A 86 -0.68 -12.96 -1.19
C SER A 86 -2.10 -12.51 -1.55
N GLY A 87 -2.87 -12.11 -0.53
CA GLY A 87 -4.27 -11.75 -0.64
C GLY A 87 -4.51 -10.24 -0.80
N MET A 88 -5.62 -9.78 -0.25
CA MET A 88 -6.08 -8.39 -0.38
C MET A 88 -5.70 -7.55 0.84
N LEU A 89 -5.55 -6.25 0.62
CA LEU A 89 -5.61 -5.25 1.67
C LEU A 89 -7.04 -4.69 1.73
N HIS A 90 -7.70 -4.91 2.86
CA HIS A 90 -9.03 -4.36 3.13
C HIS A 90 -8.96 -3.16 4.06
N PHE A 91 -9.65 -2.10 3.70
CA PHE A 91 -10.06 -1.02 4.58
C PHE A 91 -11.55 -1.16 4.87
N ASN A 92 -11.92 -1.02 6.15
CA ASN A 92 -13.32 -0.88 6.54
C ASN A 92 -14.24 -2.00 6.01
N GLN A 93 -13.78 -3.26 6.08
CA GLN A 93 -14.40 -4.38 5.38
C GLN A 93 -15.88 -4.62 5.73
N TYR A 94 -16.25 -4.39 6.99
CA TYR A 94 -17.59 -4.71 7.48
C TYR A 94 -18.30 -3.46 8.00
N ASP A 95 -19.63 -3.52 7.93
CA ASP A 95 -20.53 -2.56 8.57
C ASP A 95 -20.14 -2.31 10.02
N SER A 96 -20.21 -1.03 10.42
CA SER A 96 -19.95 -0.59 11.79
C SER A 96 -21.05 0.32 12.30
N SER A 97 -21.22 0.36 13.62
CA SER A 97 -22.02 1.38 14.29
C SER A 97 -21.27 2.71 14.47
N GLU A 98 -19.95 2.71 14.30
CA GLU A 98 -19.14 3.92 14.30
C GLU A 98 -19.43 4.71 13.02
N GLN A 99 -19.85 5.96 13.15
CA GLN A 99 -20.14 6.81 12.00
C GLN A 99 -18.84 7.41 11.45
N GLN A 100 -18.64 7.36 10.14
CA GLN A 100 -17.52 8.01 9.43
C GLN A 100 -16.15 7.49 9.88
N ARG A 101 -15.98 6.16 9.89
CA ARG A 101 -14.70 5.55 10.27
C ARG A 101 -13.58 5.96 9.32
N THR A 102 -12.40 6.11 9.90
CA THR A 102 -11.18 6.31 9.13
C THR A 102 -10.17 5.25 9.51
N SER A 103 -9.70 4.50 8.52
CA SER A 103 -8.66 3.49 8.71
C SER A 103 -7.46 3.80 7.85
N THR A 104 -6.27 3.74 8.44
CA THR A 104 -5.06 4.31 7.84
C THR A 104 -3.92 3.32 7.78
N VAL A 105 -3.25 3.26 6.63
CA VAL A 105 -1.95 2.60 6.48
C VAL A 105 -0.91 3.68 6.16
N ASN A 106 0.18 3.72 6.93
CA ASN A 106 1.30 4.63 6.70
C ASN A 106 2.56 3.83 6.36
N ILE A 107 3.23 4.21 5.28
CA ILE A 107 4.50 3.65 4.82
C ILE A 107 5.57 4.74 4.93
N GLU A 108 6.59 4.50 5.75
CA GLU A 108 7.60 5.49 6.11
C GLU A 108 9.02 4.91 6.12
N ASN A 109 10.01 5.80 5.94
CA ASN A 109 11.44 5.54 6.03
C ASN A 109 11.91 4.29 5.28
N GLY A 110 11.46 4.12 4.04
CA GLY A 110 11.80 2.95 3.21
C GLY A 110 11.00 1.68 3.56
N GLY A 111 9.84 1.84 4.19
CA GLY A 111 8.89 0.75 4.42
C GLY A 111 8.40 0.15 3.10
N ASN A 112 8.11 -1.15 3.11
CA ASN A 112 7.60 -1.87 1.95
C ASN A 112 6.29 -2.58 2.30
N LEU A 113 5.27 -2.39 1.47
CA LEU A 113 4.03 -3.14 1.49
C LEU A 113 3.83 -3.83 0.15
N ASP A 114 3.96 -5.15 0.13
CA ASP A 114 3.81 -5.98 -1.07
C ASP A 114 2.55 -6.84 -0.94
N HIS A 115 1.50 -6.49 -1.67
CA HIS A 115 0.25 -7.23 -1.73
C HIS A 115 0.03 -7.81 -3.12
N GLY A 116 0.06 -9.14 -3.25
CA GLY A 116 -0.22 -9.79 -4.53
C GLY A 116 -1.66 -9.63 -5.05
N GLY A 117 -2.57 -9.10 -4.23
CA GLY A 117 -3.99 -8.92 -4.55
C GLY A 117 -4.43 -7.46 -4.68
N ARG A 118 -5.62 -7.13 -4.19
CA ARG A 118 -6.27 -5.81 -4.38
C ARG A 118 -6.19 -4.95 -3.14
N ILE A 119 -6.18 -3.64 -3.32
CA ILE A 119 -6.51 -2.67 -2.27
C ILE A 119 -8.01 -2.40 -2.35
N ARG A 120 -8.75 -2.59 -1.25
CA ARG A 120 -10.20 -2.44 -1.22
C ARG A 120 -10.67 -1.58 -0.08
N THR A 121 -11.64 -0.70 -0.33
CA THR A 121 -12.40 -0.04 0.73
C THR A 121 -13.88 -0.36 0.58
N HIS A 122 -14.47 -0.94 1.62
CA HIS A 122 -15.88 -1.37 1.61
C HIS A 122 -16.82 -0.30 2.16
N GLU A 123 -16.43 0.37 3.24
CA GLU A 123 -17.23 1.37 3.94
C GLU A 123 -16.38 2.59 4.32
N ASP A 124 -17.04 3.73 4.57
CA ASP A 124 -16.45 4.96 5.08
C ASP A 124 -15.14 5.39 4.36
N LEU A 125 -14.08 5.78 5.09
CA LEU A 125 -12.83 6.28 4.53
C LEU A 125 -11.65 5.34 4.84
N GLY A 126 -10.99 4.84 3.79
CA GLY A 126 -9.65 4.26 3.85
C GLY A 126 -8.61 5.31 3.43
N VAL A 127 -7.47 5.32 4.12
CA VAL A 127 -6.35 6.21 3.80
C VAL A 127 -5.05 5.41 3.70
N LEU A 128 -4.32 5.57 2.60
CA LEU A 128 -2.99 5.01 2.40
C LEU A 128 -1.99 6.14 2.18
N ASN A 129 -1.08 6.35 3.12
CA ASN A 129 -0.01 7.33 3.00
C ASN A 129 1.31 6.62 2.71
N ILE A 130 1.99 7.01 1.65
CA ILE A 130 3.30 6.47 1.23
C ILE A 130 4.29 7.64 1.23
N THR A 131 4.83 7.98 2.40
CA THR A 131 5.69 9.16 2.56
C THR A 131 7.09 8.92 2.01
N ASP A 132 7.66 7.77 2.38
CA ASP A 132 8.98 7.28 1.98
C ASP A 132 8.96 5.75 2.04
N GLY A 133 9.04 5.09 0.90
CA GLY A 133 8.87 3.64 0.78
C GLY A 133 8.06 3.25 -0.45
N ASN A 134 7.62 1.99 -0.50
CA ASN A 134 6.93 1.48 -1.67
C ASN A 134 5.73 0.60 -1.32
N VAL A 135 4.70 0.68 -2.16
CA VAL A 135 3.55 -0.21 -2.17
C VAL A 135 3.47 -0.89 -3.53
N ASP A 136 3.45 -2.22 -3.55
CA ASP A 136 3.12 -3.02 -4.73
C ASP A 136 1.76 -3.69 -4.48
N ALA A 137 0.84 -3.52 -5.43
CA ALA A 137 -0.48 -4.12 -5.39
C ALA A 137 -0.95 -4.51 -6.79
N GLY A 138 -2.00 -5.31 -6.89
CA GLY A 138 -2.73 -5.53 -8.13
C GLY A 138 -3.48 -4.27 -8.56
N TYR A 139 -4.66 -4.05 -8.01
CA TYR A 139 -5.48 -2.90 -8.38
C TYR A 139 -6.34 -2.39 -7.22
N ILE A 140 -7.06 -1.29 -7.46
CA ILE A 140 -7.86 -0.59 -6.45
C ILE A 140 -9.35 -0.78 -6.72
N GLU A 141 -10.11 -1.15 -5.69
CA GLU A 141 -11.57 -1.31 -5.76
C GLU A 141 -12.27 -0.65 -4.57
N THR A 142 -13.07 0.39 -4.85
CA THR A 142 -13.81 1.15 -3.83
C THR A 142 -15.32 0.94 -4.01
N PHE A 143 -15.99 0.49 -2.96
CA PHE A 143 -17.43 0.16 -2.99
C PHE A 143 -18.33 1.39 -2.84
N ALA A 144 -19.59 1.25 -3.26
CA ALA A 144 -20.58 2.33 -3.21
C ALA A 144 -20.72 2.90 -1.80
N GLY A 145 -20.59 4.23 -1.66
CA GLY A 145 -20.66 4.91 -0.36
C GLY A 145 -19.34 4.98 0.40
N ALA A 146 -18.32 4.25 -0.05
CA ALA A 146 -16.97 4.32 0.51
C ALA A 146 -16.06 5.29 -0.26
N SER A 147 -14.96 5.68 0.39
CA SER A 147 -13.91 6.53 -0.15
C SER A 147 -12.53 5.94 0.17
N LEU A 148 -11.62 5.98 -0.80
CA LEU A 148 -10.21 5.66 -0.61
C LEU A 148 -9.36 6.87 -1.01
N GLU A 149 -8.54 7.34 -0.09
CA GLU A 149 -7.53 8.37 -0.33
C GLU A 149 -6.14 7.76 -0.30
N ILE A 150 -5.36 7.98 -1.34
CA ILE A 150 -3.97 7.54 -1.42
C ILE A 150 -3.08 8.76 -1.59
N ASN A 151 -2.11 8.95 -0.71
CA ASN A 151 -1.17 10.07 -0.74
C ASN A 151 0.26 9.55 -0.94
N ILE A 152 0.92 9.95 -2.01
CA ILE A 152 2.27 9.51 -2.38
C ILE A 152 3.24 10.67 -2.20
N GLY A 153 4.05 10.63 -1.15
CA GLY A 153 5.07 11.63 -0.81
C GLY A 153 6.34 11.51 -1.64
N ALA A 154 7.20 12.53 -1.60
CA ALA A 154 8.35 12.70 -2.50
C ALA A 154 9.30 11.49 -2.69
N GLN A 155 9.35 10.56 -1.72
CA GLN A 155 10.18 9.35 -1.76
C GLN A 155 9.34 8.06 -1.75
N GLY A 156 8.03 8.21 -1.87
CA GLY A 156 7.07 7.13 -1.96
C GLY A 156 6.90 6.63 -3.40
N SER A 157 6.48 5.38 -3.55
CA SER A 157 6.02 4.87 -4.84
C SER A 157 4.84 3.93 -4.68
N LEU A 158 3.89 4.00 -5.63
CA LEU A 158 2.82 3.02 -5.78
C LEU A 158 2.95 2.32 -7.11
N THR A 159 2.95 1.00 -7.07
CA THR A 159 2.92 0.12 -8.24
C THR A 159 1.62 -0.67 -8.24
N LEU A 160 0.88 -0.60 -9.36
CA LEU A 160 -0.37 -1.36 -9.57
C LEU A 160 -0.22 -2.30 -10.77
N GLN A 161 -0.45 -3.59 -10.56
CA GLN A 161 -0.45 -4.64 -11.58
C GLN A 161 -1.88 -4.92 -12.09
N THR A 162 -2.12 -4.59 -13.35
CA THR A 162 -3.42 -4.78 -14.00
C THR A 162 -3.47 -6.01 -14.89
N LEU A 163 -4.65 -6.63 -14.96
CA LEU A 163 -4.97 -7.74 -15.86
C LEU A 163 -5.90 -7.34 -17.02
N SER A 164 -6.34 -6.08 -17.13
CA SER A 164 -7.37 -5.67 -18.12
C SER A 164 -7.18 -4.26 -18.71
N ASP A 165 -7.84 -4.04 -19.86
CA ASP A 165 -7.83 -2.79 -20.64
C ASP A 165 -9.28 -2.29 -20.74
N PRO A 166 -9.62 -1.01 -20.45
CA PRO A 166 -8.74 0.11 -20.13
C PRO A 166 -8.31 0.17 -18.65
N PHE A 167 -7.10 0.70 -18.44
CA PHE A 167 -6.48 0.91 -17.12
C PHE A 167 -7.37 1.70 -16.13
N GLU A 168 -8.16 2.66 -16.62
CA GLU A 168 -9.11 3.45 -15.83
C GLU A 168 -10.20 2.60 -15.14
N ALA A 169 -10.47 1.39 -15.64
CA ALA A 169 -11.41 0.48 -14.98
C ALA A 169 -10.86 -0.12 -13.67
N GLU A 170 -9.56 0.07 -13.39
CA GLU A 170 -8.83 -0.59 -12.30
C GLU A 170 -8.41 0.34 -11.17
N ILE A 171 -8.66 1.64 -11.32
CA ILE A 171 -8.64 2.62 -10.23
C ILE A 171 -10.07 3.12 -10.05
N GLY A 172 -10.82 2.49 -9.15
CA GLY A 172 -12.17 2.96 -8.86
C GLY A 172 -13.12 1.87 -8.41
N GLY A 173 -14.37 1.97 -8.84
CA GLY A 173 -15.48 1.15 -8.37
C GLY A 173 -16.72 2.03 -8.25
N ASP A 174 -17.70 1.58 -7.48
CA ASP A 174 -18.93 2.35 -7.27
C ASP A 174 -18.75 3.49 -6.24
N GLY A 175 -17.61 3.53 -5.55
CA GLY A 175 -17.23 4.56 -4.58
C GLY A 175 -16.29 5.64 -5.13
N THR A 176 -15.68 6.40 -4.22
CA THR A 176 -14.76 7.50 -4.56
C THR A 176 -13.31 7.10 -4.33
N THR A 177 -12.44 7.22 -5.33
CA THR A 177 -11.00 7.02 -5.17
C THR A 177 -10.27 8.29 -5.53
N VAL A 178 -9.43 8.78 -4.62
CA VAL A 178 -8.57 9.94 -4.83
C VAL A 178 -7.13 9.50 -4.64
N ILE A 179 -6.28 9.75 -5.64
CA ILE A 179 -4.85 9.51 -5.54
C ILE A 179 -4.16 10.86 -5.69
N ASN A 180 -3.43 11.26 -4.66
CA ASN A 180 -2.66 12.48 -4.63
C ASN A 180 -1.17 12.16 -4.66
N VAL A 181 -0.42 12.90 -5.47
CA VAL A 181 1.02 12.73 -5.66
C VAL A 181 1.70 14.04 -5.29
N TRP A 182 2.80 13.95 -4.54
CA TRP A 182 3.60 15.11 -4.18
C TRP A 182 4.38 15.62 -5.39
N ASP A 183 4.19 16.88 -5.79
CA ASP A 183 4.85 17.47 -6.97
C ASP A 183 6.16 18.22 -6.65
N GLY A 184 6.55 18.26 -5.37
CA GLY A 184 7.66 19.06 -4.87
C GLY A 184 7.23 20.27 -4.04
N SER A 185 5.96 20.66 -4.11
CA SER A 185 5.40 21.82 -3.39
C SER A 185 4.09 21.54 -2.67
N GLU A 186 3.18 20.79 -3.30
CA GLU A 186 1.91 20.38 -2.73
C GLU A 186 1.49 18.99 -3.25
N TYR A 187 0.41 18.46 -2.67
CA TYR A 187 -0.25 17.26 -3.17
C TYR A 187 -1.21 17.63 -4.29
N VAL A 188 -1.04 17.00 -5.46
CA VAL A 188 -1.90 17.20 -6.62
C VAL A 188 -2.59 15.90 -7.01
N ASP A 189 -3.81 15.99 -7.54
CA ASP A 189 -4.56 14.83 -8.03
C ASP A 189 -3.84 14.19 -9.22
N TYR A 190 -3.63 12.87 -9.16
CA TYR A 190 -2.89 12.14 -10.19
C TYR A 190 -3.49 12.29 -11.60
N THR A 191 -4.81 12.51 -11.70
CA THR A 191 -5.50 12.72 -12.98
C THR A 191 -5.09 14.01 -13.68
N THR A 192 -4.45 14.94 -12.95
CA THR A 192 -3.91 16.19 -13.50
C THR A 192 -2.47 16.05 -14.00
N LEU A 193 -1.84 14.90 -13.76
CA LEU A 193 -0.46 14.61 -14.13
C LEU A 193 -0.35 14.09 -15.59
N THR A 194 0.86 14.20 -16.15
CA THR A 194 1.16 13.83 -17.54
C THR A 194 1.94 12.49 -17.60
N GLU A 195 1.38 11.50 -18.31
CA GLU A 195 2.05 10.22 -18.55
C GLU A 195 3.38 10.41 -19.31
N GLY A 196 4.44 9.72 -18.87
CA GLY A 196 5.79 9.80 -19.43
C GLY A 196 6.62 10.97 -18.89
N GLU A 197 6.01 11.90 -18.14
CA GLU A 197 6.70 12.97 -17.42
C GLU A 197 6.62 12.70 -15.91
N ASP A 198 5.40 12.66 -15.36
CA ASP A 198 5.12 12.56 -13.92
C ASP A 198 4.89 11.11 -13.44
N TYR A 199 4.44 10.23 -14.34
CA TYR A 199 4.23 8.81 -14.06
C TYR A 199 4.47 7.96 -15.30
N TYR A 200 4.66 6.65 -15.10
CA TYR A 200 4.87 5.73 -16.20
C TYR A 200 3.87 4.58 -16.12
N ILE A 201 3.21 4.31 -17.26
CA ILE A 201 2.55 3.04 -17.51
C ILE A 201 3.52 2.21 -18.33
N THR A 202 3.90 1.06 -17.80
CA THR A 202 4.72 0.08 -18.53
C THR A 202 3.83 -1.08 -18.93
N GLU A 203 3.95 -1.54 -20.18
CA GLU A 203 3.28 -2.73 -20.67
C GLU A 203 4.33 -3.83 -20.90
N GLU A 204 4.32 -4.87 -20.07
CA GLU A 204 5.17 -6.05 -20.28
C GLU A 204 4.33 -7.29 -20.56
N ARG A 205 4.36 -7.71 -21.84
CA ARG A 205 3.85 -8.94 -22.43
C ARG A 205 2.36 -9.28 -22.25
N HIS A 206 1.74 -9.08 -21.10
CA HIS A 206 0.30 -9.23 -20.82
C HIS A 206 -0.15 -8.50 -19.54
N ASP A 207 0.79 -7.96 -18.76
CA ASP A 207 0.51 -7.20 -17.56
C ASP A 207 0.83 -5.73 -17.86
N LYS A 208 -0.08 -4.82 -17.51
CA LYS A 208 0.28 -3.40 -17.44
C LYS A 208 0.61 -3.06 -16.00
N THR A 209 1.56 -2.17 -15.83
CA THR A 209 2.01 -1.73 -14.53
C THR A 209 2.00 -0.22 -14.51
N LEU A 210 1.14 0.37 -13.69
CA LEU A 210 1.23 1.78 -13.36
C LEU A 210 2.23 1.94 -12.23
N SER A 211 3.24 2.77 -12.47
CA SER A 211 4.18 3.19 -11.43
C SER A 211 4.05 4.70 -11.24
N LEU A 212 3.53 5.09 -10.08
CA LEU A 212 3.49 6.47 -9.63
C LEU A 212 4.71 6.71 -8.72
N VAL A 213 5.62 7.56 -9.18
CA VAL A 213 6.81 7.97 -8.42
C VAL A 213 6.89 9.49 -8.52
N PRO A 214 6.74 10.23 -7.41
CA PRO A 214 7.03 11.65 -7.35
C PRO A 214 8.43 11.91 -7.90
N GLU A 215 8.55 12.84 -8.86
CA GLU A 215 9.80 13.03 -9.60
C GLU A 215 11.04 13.01 -8.69
N PRO A 216 12.06 12.18 -8.97
CA PRO A 216 13.41 12.60 -8.69
C PRO A 216 13.80 13.56 -9.82
N MET A 217 13.83 14.86 -9.50
CA MET A 217 14.46 15.93 -10.28
C MET A 217 15.39 15.41 -11.40
N SER A 218 15.08 15.73 -12.65
CA SER A 218 16.11 15.93 -13.67
C SER A 218 17.07 14.75 -13.95
N PHE A 219 16.65 13.48 -13.89
CA PHE A 219 17.48 12.42 -14.47
C PHE A 219 17.30 12.33 -15.99
N SER A 220 17.90 13.30 -16.67
CA SER A 220 18.77 13.04 -17.82
C SER A 220 18.49 11.75 -18.59
N LEU A 221 17.39 11.70 -19.36
CA LEU A 221 17.20 10.77 -20.47
C LEU A 221 18.19 11.03 -21.63
N LEU A 222 19.27 11.76 -21.36
CA LEU A 222 20.45 11.94 -22.21
C LEU A 222 21.40 10.72 -22.20
N ALA A 223 21.17 9.71 -21.36
CA ALA A 223 22.04 8.53 -21.28
C ALA A 223 21.71 7.41 -22.28
N ILE A 224 20.52 7.41 -22.93
CA ILE A 224 20.13 6.35 -23.88
C ILE A 224 20.26 6.80 -25.36
N GLY A 225 20.45 8.10 -25.63
CA GLY A 225 20.68 8.64 -26.98
C GLY A 225 22.14 8.71 -27.45
N GLY A 226 23.09 8.18 -26.66
CA GLY A 226 24.52 8.49 -26.78
C GLY A 226 25.45 7.43 -27.38
N MET A 227 24.97 6.29 -27.86
CA MET A 227 25.84 5.29 -28.49
C MET A 227 25.32 4.79 -29.84
N LEU A 228 26.22 4.91 -30.83
CA LEU A 228 26.26 4.27 -32.15
C LEU A 228 25.59 4.97 -33.34
N ILE A 229 26.02 6.19 -33.67
CA ILE A 229 26.33 6.53 -35.08
C ILE A 229 27.60 7.39 -35.16
N ARG A 230 28.73 6.76 -35.51
CA ARG A 230 29.67 7.33 -36.48
C ARG A 230 30.55 6.25 -37.10
N ARG A 231 30.14 5.83 -38.31
CA ARG A 231 31.03 5.29 -39.34
C ARG A 231 32.26 6.18 -39.45
N ARG A 232 33.46 5.60 -39.41
CA ARG A 232 34.61 6.15 -40.12
C ARG A 232 35.09 5.11 -41.12
N ARG A 233 34.90 5.44 -42.40
CA ARG A 233 35.62 4.86 -43.52
C ARG A 233 37.09 5.29 -43.42
N ALA A 234 38.00 4.35 -43.59
CA ALA A 234 39.23 4.47 -44.36
C ALA A 234 39.42 3.13 -45.07
#